data_AF-A0A1R3JFR2-F1
#
_entry.id   AF-A0A1R3JFR2-F1
#
_cell.length_a   1.000
_cell.length_b   1.000
_cell.length_c   1.000
_cell.angle_alpha   90.00
_cell.angle_beta   90.00
_cell.angle_gamma   90.00
#
_symmetry.space_group_name_H-M   'P 1'
#
loop_
_entity.id
_entity.type
_entity.pdbx_description
1 polymer ?
#
loop_
_entity_poly.entity_id
_entity_poly.type
_entity_poly.pdbx_seq_one_letter_code
_entity_poly.pdbx_strand_id
1 'polypeptide(L)'
;MFTTESSISVLIARGKRGSDLSPNTSNMESCPSVKNVLLLDSEGNRVAVKYYSDDWPTNSAKEAFEKSVFTKTQKTNARNEAEITLFENHIVVYKFVQDLHFFVTGSEDENELILATVLQGFFDAVGLILRGTVDKKEALENLDLILLCLDEIVDGGIILETDANVIAEKVASHSIDAGAPLSEQTISQALATAREHLARSLLK
;
A
#
# COMPACT_ATOMS: atom_id res chain seq x y z
N MET A 1 16.91 5.44 -21.58
CA MET A 1 16.90 5.42 -20.10
C MET A 1 15.44 5.49 -19.71
N PHE A 2 14.78 4.32 -19.61
CA PHE A 2 13.39 4.23 -19.14
C PHE A 2 13.44 4.29 -17.62
N THR A 3 12.72 5.23 -17.01
CA THR A 3 12.57 5.29 -15.55
C THR A 3 11.77 4.06 -15.10
N THR A 4 12.13 3.49 -13.95
CA THR A 4 11.49 2.31 -13.36
C THR A 4 9.98 2.44 -13.22
N GLU A 5 9.48 3.66 -12.96
CA GLU A 5 8.04 3.99 -12.97
C GLU A 5 7.36 3.65 -14.30
N SER A 6 8.01 3.96 -15.43
CA SER A 6 7.44 3.69 -16.76
C SER A 6 7.33 2.20 -17.05
N SER A 7 8.23 1.37 -16.49
CA SER A 7 8.20 -0.08 -16.65
C SER A 7 7.11 -0.74 -15.79
N ILE A 8 6.90 -0.24 -14.57
CA ILE A 8 5.86 -0.76 -13.65
C ILE A 8 4.47 -0.44 -14.18
N SER A 9 4.21 0.80 -14.61
CA SER A 9 2.92 1.15 -15.20
C SER A 9 2.61 0.36 -16.47
N VAL A 10 3.61 0.02 -17.28
CA VAL A 10 3.45 -0.84 -18.47
C VAL A 10 3.13 -2.29 -18.09
N LEU A 11 3.72 -2.83 -17.02
CA LEU A 11 3.42 -4.16 -16.51
C LEU A 11 2.00 -4.25 -15.95
N ILE A 12 1.60 -3.27 -15.12
CA ILE A 12 0.24 -3.16 -14.56
C ILE A 12 -0.81 -3.00 -15.68
N ALA A 13 -0.53 -2.15 -16.68
CA ALA A 13 -1.42 -1.93 -17.83
C ALA A 13 -1.54 -3.14 -18.77
N ARG A 14 -0.58 -4.08 -18.74
CA ARG A 14 -0.65 -5.35 -19.47
C ARG A 14 -1.52 -6.38 -18.75
N GLY A 15 -1.50 -6.41 -17.41
CA GLY A 15 -2.38 -7.26 -16.60
C GLY A 15 -3.88 -7.00 -16.84
N LYS A 16 -4.27 -5.74 -17.10
CA LYS A 16 -5.67 -5.39 -17.41
C LYS A 16 -6.19 -5.80 -18.80
N ARG A 17 -5.36 -6.37 -19.68
CA ARG A 17 -5.69 -6.57 -21.11
C ARG A 17 -5.74 -8.03 -21.62
N GLY A 18 -5.85 -9.03 -20.74
CA GLY A 18 -5.77 -10.45 -21.16
C GLY A 18 -7.05 -11.27 -20.97
N SER A 19 -7.95 -11.25 -21.97
CA SER A 19 -8.89 -12.37 -22.19
C SER A 19 -9.25 -12.52 -23.67
N ASP A 20 -8.25 -12.70 -24.54
CA ASP A 20 -8.41 -13.46 -25.78
C ASP A 20 -7.05 -13.75 -26.40
N LEU A 21 -6.79 -15.02 -26.76
CA LEU A 21 -5.87 -15.55 -27.78
C LEU A 21 -5.19 -16.89 -27.39
N SER A 22 -5.15 -17.76 -28.40
CA SER A 22 -4.73 -19.17 -28.51
C SER A 22 -3.32 -19.55 -27.99
N PRO A 23 -3.00 -20.86 -27.82
CA PRO A 23 -1.80 -21.30 -27.14
C PRO A 23 -0.59 -21.30 -28.09
N ASN A 24 0.31 -20.33 -27.89
CA ASN A 24 1.68 -20.44 -28.34
C ASN A 24 2.57 -20.21 -27.10
N THR A 25 3.43 -21.18 -26.80
CA THR A 25 4.38 -21.17 -25.69
C THR A 25 5.45 -20.10 -25.89
N SER A 26 5.10 -18.85 -25.59
CA SER A 26 6.03 -17.80 -25.19
C SER A 26 6.05 -17.76 -23.67
N ASN A 27 7.24 -17.72 -23.07
CA ASN A 27 7.46 -17.45 -21.65
C ASN A 27 6.69 -16.17 -21.31
N MET A 28 5.46 -16.32 -20.82
CA MET A 28 4.59 -15.20 -20.49
C MET A 28 5.16 -14.68 -19.19
N GLU A 29 5.87 -13.55 -19.23
CA GLU A 29 6.25 -12.82 -18.02
C GLU A 29 4.96 -12.62 -17.23
N SER A 30 4.82 -13.39 -16.14
CA SER A 30 3.69 -13.26 -15.23
C SER A 30 3.65 -11.81 -14.76
N CYS A 31 2.45 -11.24 -14.67
CA CYS A 31 2.30 -9.98 -13.95
C CYS A 31 2.86 -10.18 -12.53
N PRO A 32 3.65 -9.23 -12.00
CA PRO A 32 4.15 -9.34 -10.64
C PRO A 32 2.98 -9.52 -9.68
N SER A 33 3.12 -10.50 -8.78
CA SER A 33 2.06 -10.88 -7.88
C SER A 33 2.48 -10.66 -6.43
N VAL A 34 1.59 -10.01 -5.68
CA VAL A 34 1.68 -9.91 -4.22
C VAL A 34 0.95 -11.09 -3.61
N LYS A 35 1.59 -11.81 -2.68
CA LYS A 35 0.97 -12.93 -1.95
C LYS A 35 0.24 -12.48 -0.70
N ASN A 36 0.80 -11.51 0.03
CA ASN A 36 0.13 -10.89 1.16
C ASN A 36 0.66 -9.48 1.42
N VAL A 37 -0.17 -8.68 2.09
CA VAL A 37 0.21 -7.42 2.72
C VAL A 37 -0.17 -7.50 4.18
N LEU A 38 0.77 -7.20 5.07
CA LEU A 38 0.57 -7.26 6.52
C LEU A 38 0.90 -5.90 7.14
N LEU A 39 0.01 -5.43 8.00
CA LEU A 39 0.23 -4.36 8.95
C LEU A 39 0.10 -4.96 10.34
N LEU A 40 1.23 -5.10 11.02
CA LEU A 40 1.32 -5.65 12.37
C LEU A 40 1.69 -4.54 13.36
N ASP A 41 1.38 -4.75 14.63
CA ASP A 41 1.92 -3.90 15.69
C ASP A 41 3.33 -4.34 16.12
N SER A 42 3.93 -3.58 17.05
CA SER A 42 5.26 -3.86 17.61
C SER A 42 5.36 -5.15 18.43
N GLU A 43 4.26 -5.86 18.66
CA GLU A 43 4.20 -7.16 19.33
C GLU A 43 3.92 -8.31 18.36
N GLY A 44 3.70 -8.00 17.08
CA GLY A 44 3.38 -8.97 16.03
C GLY A 44 1.90 -9.30 15.91
N ASN A 45 1.02 -8.56 16.58
CA ASN A 45 -0.42 -8.73 16.43
C ASN A 45 -0.92 -8.03 15.16
N ARG A 46 -1.96 -8.58 14.55
CA ARG A 46 -2.58 -8.01 13.35
C ARG A 46 -3.25 -6.67 13.65
N VAL A 47 -2.93 -5.67 12.84
CA VAL A 47 -3.75 -4.45 12.68
C VAL A 47 -4.61 -4.60 11.43
N ALA A 48 -3.99 -4.91 10.28
CA ALA A 48 -4.67 -5.25 9.04
C ALA A 48 -3.87 -6.31 8.27
N VAL A 49 -4.52 -7.33 7.72
CA VAL A 49 -3.85 -8.35 6.91
C VAL A 49 -4.71 -8.73 5.71
N LYS A 50 -4.08 -8.93 4.55
CA LYS A 50 -4.75 -9.43 3.35
C LYS A 50 -3.85 -10.43 2.64
N TYR A 51 -4.40 -11.59 2.31
CA TYR A 51 -3.74 -12.69 1.62
C TYR A 51 -4.41 -12.89 0.26
N TYR A 52 -3.59 -13.06 -0.78
CA TYR A 52 -4.03 -13.19 -2.17
C TYR A 52 -3.59 -14.52 -2.81
N SER A 53 -2.87 -15.35 -2.05
CA SER A 53 -2.37 -16.65 -2.47
C SER A 53 -2.89 -17.74 -1.53
N ASP A 54 -3.03 -18.95 -2.08
CA ASP A 54 -3.44 -20.16 -1.37
C ASP A 54 -2.29 -20.89 -0.66
N ASP A 55 -1.08 -20.30 -0.62
CA ASP A 55 0.09 -20.85 0.09
C ASP A 55 -0.20 -21.09 1.59
N TRP A 56 -1.08 -20.28 2.18
CA TRP A 56 -1.52 -20.39 3.58
C TRP A 56 -3.04 -20.56 3.64
N PRO A 57 -3.57 -21.77 3.40
CA PRO A 57 -5.01 -21.99 3.20
C PRO A 57 -5.82 -21.92 4.51
N THR A 58 -5.18 -22.01 5.67
CA THR A 58 -5.84 -21.95 6.98
C THR A 58 -5.41 -20.73 7.77
N ASN A 59 -6.27 -20.24 8.66
CA ASN A 59 -5.91 -19.13 9.54
C ASN A 59 -4.69 -19.45 10.42
N SER A 60 -4.57 -20.70 10.89
CA SER A 60 -3.41 -21.14 11.68
C SER A 60 -2.11 -21.09 10.87
N ALA A 61 -2.14 -21.45 9.58
CA ALA A 61 -0.97 -21.33 8.70
C ALA A 61 -0.56 -19.86 8.49
N LYS A 62 -1.55 -18.97 8.30
CA LYS A 62 -1.31 -17.52 8.19
C LYS A 62 -0.67 -16.94 9.45
N GLU A 63 -1.21 -17.27 10.63
CA GLU A 63 -0.66 -16.84 11.93
C GLU A 63 0.76 -17.38 12.16
N ALA A 64 1.04 -18.63 11.75
CA ALA A 64 2.37 -19.21 11.86
C ALA A 64 3.40 -18.49 10.97
N PHE A 65 2.99 -18.10 9.75
CA PHE A 65 3.81 -17.31 8.84
C PHE A 65 4.09 -15.91 9.40
N GLU A 66 3.05 -15.19 9.83
CA GLU A 66 3.17 -13.86 10.45
C GLU A 66 4.12 -13.87 11.64
N LYS A 67 3.96 -14.84 12.54
CA LYS A 67 4.85 -14.99 13.70
C LYS A 67 6.29 -15.21 13.28
N SER A 68 6.53 -16.00 12.25
CA SER A 68 7.87 -16.31 11.77
C SER A 68 8.52 -15.10 11.08
N VAL A 69 7.78 -14.40 10.22
CA VAL A 69 8.22 -13.15 9.57
C VAL A 69 8.52 -12.09 10.62
N PHE A 70 7.63 -11.88 11.59
CA PHE A 70 7.84 -10.91 12.66
C PHE A 70 9.09 -11.25 13.48
N THR A 71 9.24 -12.51 13.90
CA THR A 71 10.41 -12.97 14.68
C THR A 71 11.71 -12.77 13.92
N LYS A 72 11.70 -12.98 12.60
CA LYS A 72 12.87 -12.81 11.73
C LYS A 72 13.25 -11.34 11.55
N THR A 73 12.26 -10.45 11.47
CA THR A 73 12.47 -9.04 11.10
C THR A 73 12.56 -8.09 12.30
N GLN A 74 12.02 -8.43 13.49
CA GLN A 74 11.93 -7.54 14.65
C GLN A 74 13.26 -6.96 15.18
N LYS A 75 14.40 -7.56 14.83
CA LYS A 75 15.74 -7.10 15.27
C LYS A 75 16.45 -6.20 14.26
N THR A 76 15.85 -5.98 13.10
CA THR A 76 16.44 -5.19 12.01
C THR A 76 16.09 -3.71 12.16
N ASN A 77 16.84 -2.84 11.49
CA ASN A 77 16.62 -1.39 11.55
C ASN A 77 15.86 -0.87 10.32
N ALA A 78 14.68 -1.43 10.06
CA ALA A 78 13.84 -1.05 8.92
C ALA A 78 13.06 0.27 9.12
N ARG A 79 13.62 1.24 9.88
CA ARG A 79 12.94 2.51 10.18
C ARG A 79 13.21 3.59 9.14
N ASN A 80 14.44 3.66 8.64
CA ASN A 80 14.83 4.70 7.68
C ASN A 80 14.40 4.31 6.26
N GLU A 81 14.73 3.09 5.86
CA GLU A 81 14.50 2.55 4.51
C GLU A 81 13.78 1.20 4.62
N ALA A 82 13.18 0.75 3.52
CA ALA A 82 12.61 -0.58 3.44
C ALA A 82 13.74 -1.62 3.39
N GLU A 83 13.57 -2.71 4.13
CA GLU A 83 14.49 -3.83 4.16
C GLU A 83 13.88 -5.02 3.41
N ILE A 84 14.74 -5.87 2.85
CA ILE A 84 14.33 -7.04 2.06
C ILE A 84 14.92 -8.29 2.72
N THR A 85 14.13 -9.36 2.81
CA THR A 85 14.62 -10.66 3.25
C THR A 85 13.96 -11.80 2.49
N LEU A 86 14.73 -12.84 2.20
CA LEU A 86 14.22 -14.11 1.68
C LEU A 86 13.82 -15.03 2.85
N PHE A 87 12.61 -15.55 2.85
CA PHE A 87 12.09 -16.44 3.88
C PHE A 87 11.13 -17.46 3.25
N GLU A 88 11.36 -18.77 3.46
CA GLU A 88 10.46 -19.85 2.99
C GLU A 88 10.05 -19.76 1.50
N ASN A 89 11.00 -19.44 0.61
CA ASN A 89 10.74 -19.22 -0.83
C ASN A 89 9.84 -18.00 -1.13
N HIS A 90 9.82 -17.03 -0.21
CA HIS A 90 9.17 -15.75 -0.37
C HIS A 90 10.15 -14.59 -0.19
N ILE A 91 10.04 -13.60 -1.05
CA ILE A 91 10.64 -12.28 -0.82
C ILE A 91 9.68 -11.51 0.10
N VAL A 92 10.19 -11.03 1.23
CA VAL A 92 9.47 -10.18 2.17
C VAL A 92 10.15 -8.82 2.21
N VAL A 93 9.43 -7.79 1.82
CA VAL A 93 9.87 -6.39 1.92
C VAL A 93 9.12 -5.72 3.05
N TYR A 94 9.83 -4.99 3.92
CA TYR A 94 9.22 -4.48 5.15
C TYR A 94 9.82 -3.16 5.64
N LYS A 95 9.01 -2.40 6.37
CA LYS A 95 9.36 -1.08 6.93
C LYS A 95 8.62 -0.86 8.24
N PHE A 96 9.29 -0.25 9.22
CA PHE A 96 8.75 0.02 10.56
C PHE A 96 8.62 1.52 10.81
N VAL A 97 7.53 1.94 11.44
CA VAL A 97 7.31 3.31 11.92
C VAL A 97 6.60 3.25 13.26
N GLN A 98 7.13 3.96 14.25
CA GLN A 98 6.62 3.92 15.63
C GLN A 98 6.40 2.48 16.12
N ASP A 99 5.15 2.10 16.39
CA ASP A 99 4.68 0.79 16.83
C ASP A 99 3.93 0.00 15.74
N LEU A 100 4.08 0.39 14.48
CA LEU A 100 3.53 -0.28 13.30
C LEU A 100 4.61 -0.84 12.38
N HIS A 101 4.41 -2.08 11.94
CA HIS A 101 5.29 -2.82 11.05
C HIS A 101 4.56 -3.21 9.76
N PHE A 102 5.07 -2.72 8.64
CA PHE A 102 4.51 -2.91 7.30
C PHE A 102 5.28 -4.00 6.57
N PHE A 103 4.57 -4.92 5.92
CA PHE A 103 5.14 -6.02 5.15
C PHE A 103 4.40 -6.21 3.83
N VAL A 104 5.16 -6.51 2.77
CA VAL A 104 4.66 -6.99 1.47
C VAL A 104 5.44 -8.24 1.11
N THR A 105 4.73 -9.31 0.75
CA THR A 105 5.33 -10.61 0.43
C THR A 105 5.04 -10.98 -1.02
N GLY A 106 6.06 -11.44 -1.76
CA GLY A 106 5.94 -12.07 -3.08
C GLY A 106 6.62 -13.45 -3.14
N SER A 107 6.56 -14.12 -4.29
CA SER A 107 7.36 -15.34 -4.52
C SER A 107 8.87 -15.03 -4.58
N GLU A 108 9.72 -16.04 -4.43
CA GLU A 108 11.19 -15.87 -4.54
C GLU A 108 11.70 -15.42 -5.91
N ASP A 109 10.91 -15.61 -6.97
CA ASP A 109 11.21 -15.22 -8.35
C ASP A 109 10.65 -13.84 -8.73
N GLU A 110 9.96 -13.16 -7.82
CA GLU A 110 9.42 -11.82 -8.03
C GLU A 110 10.52 -10.75 -8.02
N ASN A 111 10.23 -9.62 -8.68
CA ASN A 111 11.13 -8.47 -8.63
C ASN A 111 10.95 -7.71 -7.31
N GLU A 112 11.96 -7.80 -6.44
CA GLU A 112 12.03 -7.15 -5.12
C GLU A 112 11.73 -5.64 -5.18
N LEU A 113 12.14 -4.94 -6.25
CA LEU A 113 11.91 -3.50 -6.41
C LEU A 113 10.43 -3.16 -6.64
N ILE A 114 9.69 -4.06 -7.29
CA ILE A 114 8.25 -3.90 -7.50
C ILE A 114 7.53 -4.05 -6.16
N LEU A 115 7.88 -5.07 -5.37
CA LEU A 115 7.34 -5.26 -4.02
C LEU A 115 7.70 -4.09 -3.08
N ALA A 116 8.91 -3.54 -3.19
CA ALA A 116 9.31 -2.34 -2.46
C ALA A 116 8.48 -1.11 -2.86
N THR A 117 8.12 -0.99 -4.14
CA THR A 117 7.25 0.09 -4.63
C THR A 117 5.83 -0.05 -4.08
N VAL A 118 5.29 -1.27 -4.00
CA VAL A 118 4.00 -1.55 -3.35
C VAL A 118 4.05 -1.18 -1.86
N LEU A 119 5.10 -1.59 -1.15
CA LEU A 119 5.27 -1.27 0.26
C LEU A 119 5.37 0.24 0.50
N GLN A 120 6.14 0.95 -0.33
CA GLN A 120 6.30 2.40 -0.22
C GLN A 120 4.98 3.13 -0.52
N GLY A 121 4.27 2.74 -1.59
CA GLY A 121 2.96 3.28 -1.91
C GLY A 121 1.94 3.06 -0.78
N PHE A 122 1.93 1.87 -0.17
CA PHE A 122 1.10 1.58 1.01
C PHE A 122 1.48 2.46 2.21
N PHE A 123 2.77 2.54 2.54
CA PHE A 123 3.28 3.33 3.66
C PHE A 123 2.92 4.82 3.52
N ASP A 124 3.17 5.39 2.35
CA ASP A 124 2.90 6.80 2.09
C ASP A 124 1.40 7.09 2.03
N ALA A 125 0.59 6.20 1.44
CA ALA A 125 -0.87 6.35 1.42
C ALA A 125 -1.45 6.34 2.84
N VAL A 126 -1.00 5.40 3.69
CA VAL A 126 -1.36 5.38 5.12
C VAL A 126 -0.92 6.68 5.80
N GLY A 127 0.29 7.17 5.51
CA GLY A 127 0.76 8.47 6.00
C GLY A 127 -0.16 9.63 5.63
N LEU A 128 -0.69 9.65 4.40
CA LEU A 128 -1.62 10.69 3.93
C LEU A 128 -2.98 10.60 4.65
N ILE A 129 -3.59 9.41 4.72
CA ILE A 129 -4.92 9.26 5.36
C ILE A 129 -4.87 9.52 6.87
N LEU A 130 -3.76 9.17 7.54
CA LEU A 130 -3.55 9.40 8.97
C LEU A 130 -2.91 10.78 9.25
N ARG A 131 -2.81 11.65 8.25
CA ARG A 131 -2.31 13.04 8.37
C ARG A 131 -0.91 13.14 9.01
N GLY A 132 -0.06 12.18 8.70
CA GLY A 132 1.34 12.11 9.14
C GLY A 132 1.57 11.43 10.48
N THR A 133 0.53 11.10 11.25
CA THR A 133 0.66 10.38 12.53
C THR A 133 0.44 8.89 12.30
N VAL A 134 1.53 8.18 12.01
CA VAL A 134 1.47 6.74 11.72
C VAL A 134 1.87 5.94 12.96
N ASP A 135 0.90 5.72 13.84
CA ASP A 135 0.98 4.85 15.02
C ASP A 135 -0.24 3.93 15.14
N LYS A 136 -0.16 2.91 15.99
CA LYS A 136 -1.20 1.89 16.16
C LYS A 136 -2.54 2.49 16.55
N LYS A 137 -2.55 3.52 17.41
CA LYS A 137 -3.79 4.11 17.89
C LYS A 137 -4.53 4.75 16.72
N GLU A 138 -3.86 5.62 15.98
CA GLU A 138 -4.45 6.32 14.83
C GLU A 138 -4.86 5.33 13.72
N ALA A 139 -4.05 4.28 13.49
CA ALA A 139 -4.38 3.23 12.53
C ALA A 139 -5.64 2.43 12.90
N LEU A 140 -5.85 2.14 14.20
CA LEU A 140 -7.05 1.45 14.65
C LEU A 140 -8.30 2.35 14.60
N GLU A 141 -8.15 3.65 14.82
CA GLU A 141 -9.24 4.63 14.71
C GLU A 141 -9.70 4.84 13.26
N ASN A 142 -8.82 4.60 12.28
CA ASN A 142 -9.09 4.76 10.84
C ASN A 142 -8.88 3.45 10.04
N LEU A 143 -9.18 2.30 10.67
CA LEU A 143 -8.89 0.98 10.10
C LEU A 143 -9.64 0.72 8.78
N ASP A 144 -10.87 1.21 8.67
CA ASP A 144 -11.68 1.16 7.46
C ASP A 144 -10.99 1.81 6.26
N LEU A 145 -10.39 2.99 6.44
CA LEU A 145 -9.63 3.67 5.40
C LEU A 145 -8.37 2.89 5.02
N ILE A 146 -7.68 2.26 5.97
CA ILE A 146 -6.52 1.41 5.70
C ILE A 146 -6.91 0.19 4.88
N LEU A 147 -8.05 -0.46 5.18
CA LEU A 147 -8.54 -1.59 4.40
C LEU A 147 -8.88 -1.18 2.96
N LEU A 148 -9.49 -0.01 2.78
CA LEU A 148 -9.74 0.55 1.44
C LEU A 148 -8.43 0.87 0.69
N CYS A 149 -7.40 1.38 1.38
CA CYS A 149 -6.06 1.53 0.77
C CYS A 149 -5.55 0.20 0.22
N LEU A 150 -5.67 -0.90 1.00
CA LEU A 150 -5.23 -2.22 0.55
C LEU A 150 -5.98 -2.69 -0.70
N ASP A 151 -7.28 -2.40 -0.79
CA ASP A 151 -8.12 -2.72 -1.95
C ASP A 151 -7.71 -1.93 -3.21
N GLU A 152 -7.35 -0.65 -3.05
CA GLU A 152 -6.88 0.19 -4.17
C GLU A 152 -5.46 -0.15 -4.63
N ILE A 153 -4.63 -0.74 -3.77
CA ILE A 153 -3.25 -1.11 -4.08
C ILE A 153 -3.18 -2.48 -4.75
N VAL A 154 -3.88 -3.49 -4.21
CA VAL A 154 -3.81 -4.88 -4.69
C VAL A 154 -5.19 -5.54 -4.72
N ASP A 155 -5.52 -6.13 -5.87
CA ASP A 155 -6.71 -6.97 -6.04
C ASP A 155 -6.33 -8.33 -6.62
N GLY A 156 -6.74 -9.42 -5.96
CA GLY A 156 -6.39 -10.78 -6.36
C GLY A 156 -4.88 -11.05 -6.52
N GLY A 157 -4.03 -10.29 -5.82
CA GLY A 157 -2.56 -10.35 -5.92
C GLY A 157 -1.99 -9.49 -7.05
N ILE A 158 -2.83 -8.90 -7.89
CA ILE A 158 -2.43 -7.99 -8.97
C ILE A 158 -2.30 -6.59 -8.40
N ILE A 159 -1.15 -5.96 -8.66
CA ILE A 159 -0.90 -4.57 -8.27
C ILE A 159 -1.72 -3.64 -9.17
N LEU A 160 -2.56 -2.81 -8.57
CA LEU A 160 -3.45 -1.88 -9.27
C LEU A 160 -2.91 -0.46 -9.30
N GLU A 161 -2.38 0.01 -8.17
CA GLU A 161 -1.89 1.37 -7.96
C GLU A 161 -0.75 1.39 -6.95
N THR A 162 0.21 2.29 -7.15
CA THR A 162 1.35 2.49 -6.24
C THR A 162 1.59 3.95 -5.90
N ASP A 163 0.96 4.90 -6.61
CA ASP A 163 1.04 6.32 -6.25
C ASP A 163 0.15 6.61 -5.03
N ALA A 164 0.79 7.01 -3.93
CA ALA A 164 0.12 7.27 -2.66
C ALA A 164 -0.97 8.35 -2.73
N ASN A 165 -0.78 9.39 -3.54
CA ASN A 165 -1.77 10.45 -3.69
C ASN A 165 -3.00 9.93 -4.42
N VAL A 166 -2.79 9.12 -5.47
CA VAL A 166 -3.89 8.50 -6.21
C VAL A 166 -4.66 7.51 -5.33
N ILE A 167 -3.95 6.70 -4.53
CA ILE A 167 -4.59 5.78 -3.56
C ILE A 167 -5.42 6.57 -2.55
N ALA A 168 -4.83 7.58 -1.90
CA ALA A 168 -5.49 8.38 -0.88
C ALA A 168 -6.70 9.15 -1.45
N GLU A 169 -6.61 9.67 -2.68
CA GLU A 169 -7.72 10.33 -3.37
C GLU A 169 -8.89 9.37 -3.63
N LYS A 170 -8.61 8.15 -4.10
CA LYS A 170 -9.65 7.12 -4.32
C LYS A 170 -10.29 6.69 -3.00
N VAL A 171 -9.50 6.46 -1.95
CA VAL A 171 -10.02 6.13 -0.61
C VAL A 171 -10.88 7.25 -0.05
N ALA A 172 -10.46 8.51 -0.22
CA ALA A 172 -11.25 9.67 0.17
C ALA A 172 -12.55 9.79 -0.63
N SER A 173 -12.60 9.30 -1.88
CA SER A 173 -13.83 9.27 -2.67
C SER A 173 -14.83 8.21 -2.20
N HIS A 174 -14.34 7.08 -1.67
CA HIS A 174 -15.17 6.03 -1.06
C HIS A 174 -15.84 6.48 0.24
N SER A 175 -15.24 7.41 0.99
CA SER A 175 -15.82 7.95 2.24
C SER A 175 -16.90 9.02 2.01
N ILE A 176 -17.03 9.56 0.79
CA ILE A 176 -18.03 10.60 0.45
C ILE A 176 -19.46 10.04 0.44
N ASP A 177 -19.63 8.72 0.36
CA ASP A 177 -20.94 8.06 0.51
C ASP A 177 -21.41 7.99 1.97
N ALA A 178 -20.58 8.41 2.94
CA ALA A 178 -20.90 8.50 4.36
C ALA A 178 -20.67 9.93 4.93
N GLY A 179 -21.33 10.93 4.34
CA GLY A 179 -21.90 12.03 5.15
C GLY A 179 -21.07 13.28 5.46
N ALA A 180 -19.99 13.59 4.74
CA ALA A 180 -19.51 14.98 4.59
C ALA A 180 -18.56 15.10 3.39
N PRO A 181 -18.83 15.99 2.40
CA PRO A 181 -17.96 16.11 1.24
C PRO A 181 -16.68 16.90 1.57
N LEU A 182 -15.53 16.37 1.15
CA LEU A 182 -14.22 17.04 1.10
C LEU A 182 -14.26 18.42 0.42
N SER A 183 -15.33 18.75 -0.31
CA SER A 183 -15.58 20.07 -0.86
C SER A 183 -15.51 21.17 0.21
N GLU A 184 -15.89 20.90 1.47
CA GLU A 184 -15.81 21.92 2.52
C GLU A 184 -14.37 22.28 2.89
N GLN A 185 -13.40 21.37 2.76
CA GLN A 185 -11.99 21.65 3.07
C GLN A 185 -11.32 22.46 1.94
N THR A 186 -11.57 22.10 0.68
CA THR A 186 -11.04 22.83 -0.48
C THR A 186 -11.71 24.21 -0.62
N ILE A 187 -13.02 24.32 -0.33
CA ILE A 187 -13.72 25.61 -0.31
C ILE A 187 -13.21 26.48 0.84
N SER A 188 -12.98 25.93 2.02
CA SER A 188 -12.46 26.71 3.16
C SER A 188 -11.05 27.25 2.89
N GLN A 189 -10.18 26.45 2.27
CA GLN A 189 -8.85 26.89 1.85
C GLN A 189 -8.91 27.92 0.72
N ALA A 190 -9.71 27.69 -0.33
CA ALA A 190 -9.88 28.63 -1.43
C ALA A 190 -10.49 29.96 -0.97
N LEU A 191 -11.46 29.92 -0.04
CA LEU A 191 -12.06 31.10 0.57
C LEU A 191 -11.06 31.86 1.46
N ALA A 192 -10.23 31.14 2.22
CA ALA A 192 -9.17 31.75 3.02
C ALA A 192 -8.14 32.47 2.14
N THR A 193 -7.70 31.83 1.05
CA THR A 193 -6.78 32.41 0.07
C THR A 193 -7.43 33.61 -0.65
N ALA A 194 -8.69 33.51 -1.07
CA ALA A 194 -9.42 34.62 -1.69
C ALA A 194 -9.60 35.81 -0.73
N ARG A 195 -9.89 35.56 0.55
CA ARG A 195 -10.00 36.59 1.59
C ARG A 195 -8.68 37.33 1.79
N GLU A 196 -7.56 36.61 1.79
CA GLU A 196 -6.24 37.21 1.93
C GLU A 196 -5.86 38.06 0.70
N HIS A 197 -6.20 37.59 -0.50
CA HIS A 197 -6.01 38.36 -1.73
C HIS A 197 -6.86 39.64 -1.77
N LEU A 198 -8.12 39.59 -1.33
CA LEU A 198 -8.98 40.78 -1.22
C LEU A 198 -8.46 41.78 -0.19
N ALA A 199 -8.05 41.31 1.00
CA ALA A 199 -7.51 42.17 2.04
C ALA A 199 -6.25 42.91 1.58
N ARG A 200 -5.35 42.24 0.84
CA ARG A 200 -4.16 42.87 0.27
C ARG A 200 -4.47 43.85 -0.87
N SER A 201 -5.54 43.61 -1.63
CA SER A 201 -5.97 44.52 -2.71
C SER A 201 -6.65 45.79 -2.19
N LEU A 202 -7.22 45.78 -0.98
CA LEU A 202 -7.91 46.93 -0.37
C LEU A 202 -6.99 47.82 0.48
N LEU A 203 -5.79 47.33 0.83
CA LEU A 203 -4.76 48.07 1.59
C LEU A 203 -3.73 48.77 0.69
N LYS A 204 -3.99 48.90 -0.61
CA LYS A 204 -3.22 49.71 -1.58
C LYS A 204 -4.03 50.88 -2.08
#